data_AF-A0A949AQQ7-F1
#
_entry.id   AF-A0A949AQQ7-F1
#
_cell.length_a   1.000
_cell.length_b   1.000
_cell.length_c   1.000
_cell.angle_alpha   90.00
_cell.angle_beta   90.00
_cell.angle_gamma   90.00
#
_symmetry.space_group_name_H-M   'P 1'
#
loop_
_entity.id
_entity.type
_entity.pdbx_description
1 polymer ?
#
loop_
_entity_poly.entity_id
_entity_poly.type
_entity_poly.pdbx_seq_one_letter_code
_entity_poly.pdbx_strand_id
1 'polypeptide(L)' 'MSKHRVVVLRIVAGQLSVGQAGEQYQVSRQYAHQLLSRYRAEGLAGLKPRSRRPKSNPSTTRAAV' A
#
# COMPACT_ATOMS: atom_id res chain seq x y z
N MET A 1 -3.91 13.87 2.52
CA MET A 1 -4.33 12.45 2.67
C MET A 1 -3.72 11.63 1.54
N SER A 2 -3.16 10.43 1.79
CA SER A 2 -2.60 9.61 0.71
C SER A 2 -3.70 8.95 -0.11
N LYS A 3 -3.53 8.87 -1.44
CA LYS A 3 -4.49 8.27 -2.39
C LYS A 3 -4.92 6.85 -1.96
N HIS A 4 -3.97 6.05 -1.48
CA HIS A 4 -4.23 4.68 -1.00
C HIS A 4 -5.14 4.63 0.23
N ARG A 5 -5.01 5.59 1.15
CA ARG A 5 -5.89 5.68 2.32
C ARG A 5 -7.33 5.96 1.92
N VAL A 6 -7.54 6.90 1.01
CA VAL A 6 -8.88 7.27 0.53
C VAL A 6 -9.55 6.06 -0.15
N VAL A 7 -8.82 5.36 -1.01
CA VAL A 7 -9.31 4.16 -1.71
C VAL A 7 -9.74 3.08 -0.71
N VAL A 8 -8.87 2.72 0.23
CA VAL A 8 -9.15 1.64 1.17
C VAL A 8 -10.31 1.99 2.10
N LEU A 9 -10.36 3.23 2.62
CA LEU A 9 -11.43 3.65 3.51
C LEU A 9 -12.79 3.65 2.81
N ARG A 10 -12.84 4.09 1.54
CA ARG A 10 -14.07 4.05 0.75
C ARG A 10 -14.53 2.62 0.45
N ILE A 11 -13.60 1.69 0.21
CA ILE A 11 -13.95 0.27 0.02
C ILE A 11 -14.46 -0.34 1.33
N VAL A 12 -13.80 -0.09 2.46
CA VAL A 12 -14.20 -0.62 3.77
C VAL A 12 -15.53 -0.04 4.23
N ALA A 13 -15.79 1.23 3.93
CA ALA A 13 -17.08 1.89 4.17
C ALA A 13 -18.21 1.41 3.24
N GLY A 14 -17.94 0.50 2.29
CA GLY A 14 -18.93 -0.01 1.34
C GLY A 14 -19.34 0.99 0.26
N GLN A 15 -18.68 2.15 0.16
CA GLN A 15 -18.99 3.19 -0.82
C GLN A 15 -18.44 2.88 -2.21
N LEU A 16 -17.46 1.98 -2.31
CA LEU A 16 -16.76 1.62 -3.54
C LEU A 16 -16.43 0.13 -3.55
N SER A 17 -16.64 -0.53 -4.69
CA SER A 17 -16.08 -1.86 -4.92
C SER A 17 -14.60 -1.78 -5.33
N VAL A 18 -13.88 -2.89 -5.20
CA VAL A 18 -12.48 -3.00 -5.66
C VAL A 18 -12.35 -2.72 -7.16
N GLY A 19 -13.36 -3.10 -7.96
CA GLY A 19 -13.40 -2.82 -9.40
C GLY A 19 -13.52 -1.33 -9.69
N GLN A 20 -14.52 -0.67 -9.12
CA GLN A 20 -14.75 0.76 -9.29
C GLN A 20 -13.58 1.60 -8.77
N ALA A 21 -12.95 1.17 -7.66
CA ALA A 21 -11.75 1.82 -7.14
C ALA A 21 -10.60 1.81 -8.16
N GLY A 22 -10.48 0.74 -8.96
CA GLY A 22 -9.45 0.64 -9.97
C GLY A 22 -9.65 1.60 -11.14
N GLU A 23 -10.89 1.79 -11.58
CA GLU A 23 -11.26 2.75 -12.62
C GLU A 23 -11.10 4.19 -12.13
N GLN A 24 -11.67 4.51 -10.97
CA GLN A 24 -11.72 5.88 -10.46
C GLN A 24 -10.36 6.38 -9.95
N TYR A 25 -9.55 5.49 -9.36
CA TYR A 25 -8.28 5.85 -8.74
C TYR A 25 -7.07 5.24 -9.45
N GLN A 26 -7.23 4.64 -10.64
CA GLN A 26 -6.12 4.04 -11.42
C GLN A 26 -5.28 3.07 -10.58
N VAL A 27 -5.96 2.20 -9.84
CA VAL A 27 -5.34 1.22 -8.94
C VAL A 27 -5.59 -0.17 -9.50
N SER A 28 -4.58 -1.01 -9.65
CA SER A 28 -4.84 -2.39 -10.07
C SER A 28 -5.64 -3.12 -8.98
N ARG A 29 -6.54 -4.02 -9.39
CA ARG A 29 -7.34 -4.84 -8.44
C ARG A 29 -6.44 -5.60 -7.47
N GLN A 30 -5.35 -6.17 -7.97
CA GLN A 30 -4.36 -6.88 -7.16
C GLN A 30 -3.72 -5.96 -6.10
N TYR A 31 -3.37 -4.72 -6.48
CA TYR A 31 -2.80 -3.77 -5.53
C TYR A 31 -3.84 -3.31 -4.49
N ALA A 32 -5.09 -3.11 -4.89
CA ALA A 32 -6.17 -2.80 -3.96
C ALA A 32 -6.40 -3.92 -2.94
N HIS A 33 -6.39 -5.20 -3.35
CA HIS A 33 -6.41 -6.33 -2.43
C HIS A 33 -5.21 -6.34 -1.47
N GLN A 34 -4.01 -6.06 -1.97
CA GLN A 34 -2.82 -5.97 -1.13
C GLN A 34 -2.95 -4.88 -0.06
N LEU A 35 -3.48 -3.71 -0.43
CA LEU A 35 -3.74 -2.62 0.50
C LEU A 35 -4.79 -3.00 1.55
N LEU A 36 -5.86 -3.69 1.15
CA LEU A 36 -6.86 -4.22 2.09
C LEU A 36 -6.27 -5.23 3.07
N SER A 37 -5.43 -6.15 2.60
CA SER A 37 -4.73 -7.10 3.48
C SER A 37 -3.83 -6.39 4.48
N ARG A 38 -3.08 -5.38 4.05
CA ARG A 38 -2.25 -4.56 4.97
C ARG A 38 -3.09 -3.78 5.97
N TYR A 39 -4.22 -3.22 5.53
CA TYR A 39 -5.14 -2.51 6.41
C TYR A 39 -5.75 -3.43 7.46
N ARG A 40 -6.09 -4.67 7.11
CA ARG A 40 -6.58 -5.66 8.08
C ARG A 40 -5.52 -6.07 9.11
N ALA A 41 -4.25 -6.14 8.70
CA ALA A 41 -3.15 -6.54 9.58
C ALA A 41 -2.64 -5.40 10.50
N GLU A 42 -2.52 -4.18 9.98
CA GLU A 42 -1.81 -3.07 10.63
C GLU A 42 -2.67 -1.79 10.74
N GLY A 43 -3.93 -1.84 10.33
CA GLY A 43 -4.81 -0.68 10.27
C GLY A 43 -4.29 0.41 9.33
N LEU A 44 -4.51 1.66 9.73
CA LEU A 44 -4.07 2.84 8.95
C LEU A 44 -2.54 2.97 8.82
N ALA A 45 -1.76 2.27 9.65
CA ALA A 45 -0.31 2.29 9.57
C ALA A 45 0.19 1.52 8.34
N GLY A 46 -0.45 0.39 7.99
CA GLY A 46 -0.10 -0.44 6.83
C GLY A 46 -0.30 0.24 5.47
N LEU A 47 -1.04 1.37 5.43
CA LEU A 47 -1.30 2.17 4.24
C LEU A 47 -0.29 3.31 4.03
N LYS A 48 0.65 3.50 4.97
CA LYS A 48 1.75 4.44 4.77
C LYS A 48 2.68 3.92 3.66
N PRO A 49 3.26 4.81 2.83
CA PRO A 49 4.29 4.40 1.88
C PRO A 49 5.42 3.68 2.62
N ARG A 50 5.66 2.42 2.24
CA ARG A 50 6.81 1.68 2.75
C ARG A 50 8.05 2.04 1.94
N SER A 51 9.21 1.95 2.58
CA SER A 51 10.48 2.08 1.90
C SER A 51 10.53 1.10 0.72
N ARG A 52 10.91 1.62 -0.45
CA ARG A 52 11.20 0.83 -1.65
C ARG A 52 12.66 0.38 -1.70
N ARG A 53 13.46 0.77 -0.70
CA ARG A 53 14.88 0.44 -0.67
C ARG A 53 15.05 -1.08 -0.52
N PRO A 54 15.90 -1.72 -1.33
CA PRO A 54 16.20 -3.13 -1.16
C PRO A 54 16.78 -3.39 0.24
N LYS A 55 16.43 -4.53 0.83
CA LYS A 55 16.87 -4.91 2.18
C LYS A 55 18.37 -5.20 2.24
N SER A 56 18.95 -5.65 1.13
CA SER A 56 20.38 -5.90 0.97
C SER A 56 20.87 -5.25 -0.32
N ASN A 57 22.09 -4.72 -0.29
CA ASN A 57 22.81 -4.25 -1.46
C ASN A 57 24.17 -4.97 -1.50
N PRO A 58 24.49 -5.77 -2.53
CA PRO A 58 25.77 -6.49 -2.60
C PRO A 58 26.99 -5.56 -2.61
N SER A 59 26.84 -4.30 -3.01
CA SER A 59 27.92 -3.29 -2.97
C SER A 59 28.02 -2.51 -1.65
N THR A 60 27.40 -2.99 -0.57
CA THR A 60 27.55 -2.38 0.77
C THR A 60 29.02 -2.45 1.19
N THR A 61 29.69 -1.30 1.18
CA THR A 61 31.04 -1.15 1.74
C THR A 61 30.98 -1.43 3.24
N ARG A 62 31.81 -2.37 3.70
CA ARG A 62 31.91 -2.69 5.13
C ARG A 62 32.40 -1.45 5.88
N ALA A 63 31.72 -1.09 6.97
CA ALA A 63 32.15 0.04 7.80
C ALA A 63 33.60 -0.18 8.27
N ALA A 64 34.43 0.86 8.15
CA ALA A 64 35.79 0.83 8.66
C ALA A 64 35.73 0.67 10.19
N VAL A 65 36.53 -0.27 10.70
CA VAL A 65 36.69 -0.54 12.14
C VAL A 65 37.68 0.44 12.72
#